data_AF-A0A7M1TBI9-F1
#
_entry.id   AF-A0A7M1TBI9-F1
#
_cell.length_a   1.000
_cell.length_b   1.000
_cell.length_c   1.000
_cell.angle_alpha   90.00
_cell.angle_beta   90.00
_cell.angle_gamma   90.00
#
_symmetry.space_group_name_H-M   'P 1'
#
loop_
_entity.id
_entity.type
_entity.pdbx_description
1 polymer ?
#
loop_
_entity_poly.entity_id
_entity_poly.type
_entity_poly.pdbx_seq_one_letter_code
_entity_poly.pdbx_strand_id
1 'polypeptide(L)'
;MPAIRFAYFDPQARAYKQVETTPIVVHVTMGNRTASSPVDFSQQQILPDQLAPIHLSPLLWLHNNFSLWQQWWYWLLLVLPLIGLWLWRRQQRRLAWLRADEALWKNKQANKIARKRLERAGELLRQRQEKAFYQETSQALWGYLSYKCNIPFAELSREKLKHTLLQQSVPPEQVDALFQLLDHCEQALYAPAASSGDMEQVYQQALQWISSLESQLTRS
;
A
#
# COMPACT_ATOMS: atom_id res chain seq x y z
N MET A 1 -29.92 -47.17 52.84
CA MET A 1 -29.28 -47.01 51.53
C MET A 1 -27.77 -47.01 51.72
N PRO A 2 -27.00 -47.72 50.87
CA PRO A 2 -25.54 -47.73 50.94
C PRO A 2 -24.96 -46.36 50.55
N ALA A 3 -23.78 -46.03 51.08
CA ALA A 3 -23.07 -44.79 50.77
C ALA A 3 -22.68 -44.73 49.29
N ILE A 4 -22.92 -43.59 48.63
CA ILE A 4 -22.54 -43.35 47.24
C ILE A 4 -21.33 -42.42 47.23
N ARG A 5 -20.36 -42.72 46.34
CA ARG A 5 -19.12 -41.95 46.18
C ARG A 5 -19.20 -41.12 44.90
N PHE A 6 -18.85 -39.84 45.00
CA PHE A 6 -18.80 -38.94 43.85
C PHE A 6 -17.46 -38.21 43.80
N ALA A 7 -16.89 -38.08 42.60
CA ALA A 7 -15.63 -37.38 42.36
C ALA A 7 -15.89 -36.10 41.56
N TYR A 8 -15.30 -34.97 41.98
CA TYR A 8 -15.36 -33.71 41.25
C TYR A 8 -13.97 -33.07 41.15
N PHE A 9 -13.76 -32.28 40.09
CA PHE A 9 -12.51 -31.58 39.85
C PHE A 9 -12.52 -30.21 40.53
N ASP A 10 -11.51 -29.93 41.36
CA ASP A 10 -11.33 -28.63 41.99
C ASP A 10 -10.35 -27.77 41.17
N PRO A 11 -10.83 -26.71 40.48
CA PRO A 11 -10.00 -25.91 39.57
C PRO A 11 -8.92 -25.09 40.28
N GLN A 12 -9.07 -24.78 41.58
CA GLN A 12 -8.03 -24.06 42.32
C GLN A 12 -6.88 -25.00 42.73
N ALA A 13 -7.21 -26.22 43.12
CA ALA A 13 -6.23 -27.24 43.47
C ALA A 13 -5.69 -28.03 42.26
N ARG A 14 -6.28 -27.86 41.07
CA ARG A 14 -6.03 -28.63 39.83
C ARG A 14 -6.01 -30.15 40.04
N ALA A 15 -6.83 -30.64 40.95
CA ALA A 15 -6.87 -32.05 41.33
C ALA A 15 -8.31 -32.54 41.53
N TYR A 16 -8.53 -33.84 41.35
CA TYR A 16 -9.82 -34.48 41.61
C TYR A 16 -9.97 -34.82 43.09
N LYS A 17 -11.10 -34.44 43.69
CA LYS A 17 -11.47 -34.76 45.08
C LYS A 17 -12.70 -35.66 45.11
N GLN A 18 -12.75 -36.57 46.08
CA GLN A 18 -13.86 -37.51 46.26
C GLN A 18 -14.62 -37.19 47.54
N VAL A 19 -15.95 -37.24 47.48
CA VAL A 19 -16.85 -37.06 48.63
C VAL A 19 -17.81 -38.24 48.69
N GLU A 20 -17.99 -38.76 49.90
CA GLU A 20 -18.89 -39.89 50.18
C GLU A 20 -20.06 -39.42 51.04
N THR A 21 -21.28 -39.86 50.70
CA THR A 21 -22.47 -39.57 51.50
C THR A 21 -22.58 -40.55 52.67
N THR A 22 -23.01 -40.09 53.85
CA THR A 22 -23.24 -40.97 55.00
C THR A 22 -24.38 -41.96 54.75
N PRO A 23 -24.22 -43.25 55.13
CA PRO A 23 -25.24 -44.26 54.90
C PRO A 23 -26.43 -44.06 55.85
N ILE A 24 -27.65 -44.08 55.30
CA ILE A 24 -28.91 -44.00 56.06
C ILE A 24 -29.44 -45.42 56.28
N VAL A 25 -29.56 -45.83 57.54
CA VAL A 25 -30.15 -47.12 57.92
C VAL A 25 -31.64 -46.91 58.19
N VAL A 26 -32.51 -47.44 57.33
CA VAL A 26 -33.96 -47.39 57.52
C VAL A 26 -34.38 -48.61 58.31
N HIS A 27 -34.94 -48.41 59.50
CA HIS A 27 -35.48 -49.48 60.33
C HIS A 27 -36.98 -49.62 60.04
N VAL A 28 -37.37 -50.67 59.33
CA VAL A 28 -38.77 -50.96 59.00
C VAL A 28 -39.32 -51.93 60.03
N THR A 29 -40.21 -51.47 60.90
CA THR A 29 -41.01 -52.34 61.76
C THR A 29 -42.27 -52.78 61.01
N MET A 30 -42.67 -54.04 61.18
CA MET A 30 -43.85 -54.61 60.52
C MET A 30 -45.13 -53.94 61.05
N GLY A 31 -45.88 -53.26 60.18
CA GLY A 31 -47.14 -52.62 60.53
C GLY A 31 -48.26 -53.65 60.76
N ASN A 32 -49.03 -53.47 61.83
CA ASN A 32 -50.18 -54.29 62.19
C ASN A 32 -51.26 -54.20 61.10
N ARG A 33 -51.64 -55.34 60.51
CA ARG A 33 -52.71 -55.42 59.50
C ARG A 33 -54.06 -55.10 60.16
N THR A 34 -54.51 -53.85 60.00
CA THR A 34 -55.91 -53.49 60.18
C THR A 34 -56.53 -53.34 58.80
N ALA A 35 -57.57 -54.13 58.54
CA ALA A 35 -58.36 -54.06 57.32
C ALA A 35 -59.10 -52.71 57.28
N SER A 36 -58.92 -51.95 56.20
CA SER A 36 -59.76 -50.80 55.89
C SER A 36 -60.05 -50.74 54.39
N SER A 37 -61.32 -50.41 54.12
CA SER A 37 -62.14 -50.57 52.92
C SER A 37 -61.58 -50.01 51.60
N PRO A 38 -62.12 -50.44 50.44
CA PRO A 38 -61.71 -49.92 49.12
C PRO A 38 -61.94 -48.41 49.04
N VAL A 39 -60.87 -47.67 48.75
CA VAL A 39 -60.93 -46.22 48.50
C VAL A 39 -61.32 -45.99 47.04
N ASP A 40 -62.43 -45.29 46.85
CA ASP A 40 -62.94 -44.84 45.56
C ASP A 40 -62.11 -43.64 45.07
N PHE A 41 -61.54 -43.71 43.86
CA PHE A 41 -60.60 -42.71 43.31
C PHE A 41 -61.29 -41.60 42.52
N SER A 42 -62.62 -41.49 42.59
CA SER A 42 -63.40 -40.59 41.74
C SER A 42 -63.44 -39.12 42.18
N GLN A 43 -62.87 -38.76 43.34
CA GLN A 43 -62.72 -37.37 43.78
C GLN A 43 -61.36 -37.14 44.46
N GLN A 44 -60.28 -37.17 43.68
CA GLN A 44 -59.06 -36.49 44.10
C GLN A 44 -59.17 -35.01 43.77
N GLN A 45 -59.76 -34.31 44.72
CA GLN A 45 -59.53 -32.89 44.97
C GLN A 45 -58.01 -32.70 45.05
N ILE A 46 -57.44 -32.11 44.00
CA ILE A 46 -56.00 -31.85 43.88
C ILE A 46 -55.62 -30.96 45.07
N LEU A 47 -54.99 -31.54 46.10
CA LEU A 47 -54.40 -30.77 47.17
C LEU A 47 -53.25 -29.95 46.55
N PRO A 48 -53.30 -28.61 46.58
CA PRO A 48 -52.36 -27.74 45.88
C PRO A 48 -50.97 -27.67 46.55
N ASP A 49 -50.67 -28.58 47.48
CA ASP A 49 -49.57 -28.43 48.45
C ASP A 49 -48.39 -29.40 48.20
N GLN A 50 -48.36 -30.09 47.06
CA GLN A 50 -47.24 -30.99 46.68
C GLN A 50 -46.62 -30.68 45.32
N LEU A 51 -46.75 -29.44 44.83
CA LEU A 51 -45.87 -28.94 43.78
C LEU A 51 -44.72 -28.23 44.49
N ALA A 52 -43.58 -28.92 44.65
CA ALA A 52 -42.35 -28.25 45.03
C ALA A 52 -42.13 -27.08 44.04
N PRO A 53 -41.89 -25.83 44.52
CA PRO A 53 -41.67 -24.71 43.62
C PRO A 53 -40.47 -25.05 42.75
N ILE A 54 -40.68 -25.03 41.43
CA ILE A 54 -39.58 -25.16 40.48
C ILE A 54 -38.73 -23.91 40.71
N HIS A 55 -37.64 -24.05 41.46
CA HIS A 55 -36.63 -23.03 41.61
C HIS A 55 -35.93 -22.89 40.25
N LEU A 56 -36.54 -22.12 39.34
CA LEU A 56 -35.78 -21.49 38.27
C LEU A 56 -34.86 -20.48 38.95
N SER A 57 -33.67 -20.94 39.34
CA SER A 57 -32.56 -20.02 39.53
C SER A 57 -32.46 -19.21 38.23
N PRO A 58 -32.65 -17.88 38.26
CA PRO A 58 -32.32 -17.10 37.09
C PRO A 58 -30.83 -17.38 36.89
N LEU A 59 -30.48 -18.01 35.78
CA LEU A 59 -29.12 -17.98 35.28
C LEU A 59 -28.83 -16.50 35.10
N LEU A 60 -28.31 -15.87 36.16
CA LEU A 60 -27.60 -14.61 36.11
C LEU A 60 -26.49 -14.88 35.11
N TRP A 61 -26.79 -14.59 33.84
CA TRP A 61 -25.78 -14.27 32.87
C TRP A 61 -24.98 -13.18 33.56
N LEU A 62 -23.82 -13.55 34.10
CA LEU A 62 -22.79 -12.61 34.45
C LEU A 62 -22.46 -11.94 33.11
N HIS A 63 -23.18 -10.86 32.83
CA HIS A 63 -22.83 -9.92 31.79
C HIS A 63 -21.58 -9.25 32.32
N ASN A 64 -20.46 -9.95 32.14
CA ASN A 64 -19.16 -9.48 32.53
C ASN A 64 -18.83 -8.36 31.54
N ASN A 65 -19.29 -7.16 31.89
CA ASN A 65 -19.02 -5.91 31.20
C ASN A 65 -17.52 -5.61 31.33
N PHE A 66 -16.68 -6.44 30.72
CA PHE A 66 -15.31 -6.06 30.41
C PHE A 66 -15.39 -5.01 29.32
N SER A 67 -15.65 -3.77 29.74
CA SER A 67 -15.65 -2.62 28.87
C SER A 67 -14.20 -2.41 28.40
N LEU A 68 -13.86 -3.01 27.26
CA LEU A 68 -12.53 -2.92 26.64
C LEU A 68 -12.09 -1.46 26.46
N TRP A 69 -13.06 -0.53 26.39
CA TRP A 69 -12.88 0.89 26.17
C TRP A 69 -12.40 1.63 27.43
N GLN A 70 -12.60 1.04 28.61
CA GLN A 70 -12.10 1.55 29.89
C GLN A 70 -10.62 1.21 30.11
N GLN A 71 -10.09 0.24 29.35
CA GLN A 71 -8.71 -0.17 29.47
C GLN A 71 -7.80 0.70 28.60
N TRP A 72 -6.80 1.32 29.21
CA TRP A 72 -5.83 2.21 28.53
C TRP A 72 -5.10 1.54 27.34
N TRP A 73 -4.86 0.22 27.41
CA TRP A 73 -4.17 -0.52 26.35
C TRP A 73 -4.98 -0.58 25.04
N TYR A 74 -6.32 -0.51 25.10
CA TYR A 74 -7.17 -0.46 23.92
C TYR A 74 -6.91 0.80 23.08
N TRP A 75 -6.78 1.95 23.75
CA TRP A 75 -6.44 3.22 23.09
C TRP A 75 -5.01 3.20 22.53
N LEU A 76 -4.05 2.59 23.24
CA LEU A 76 -2.70 2.38 22.72
C LEU A 76 -2.70 1.53 21.44
N LEU A 77 -3.45 0.42 21.43
CA LEU A 77 -3.53 -0.48 20.28
C LEU A 77 -4.25 0.19 19.09
N LEU A 78 -5.24 1.06 19.36
CA LEU A 78 -5.92 1.86 18.33
C LEU A 78 -5.03 2.96 17.74
N VAL A 79 -4.21 3.60 18.58
CA VAL A 79 -3.32 4.71 18.16
C VAL A 79 -2.08 4.18 17.43
N LEU A 80 -1.62 2.97 17.74
CA LEU A 80 -0.44 2.33 17.13
C LEU A 80 -0.47 2.31 15.57
N PRO A 81 -1.52 1.84 14.88
CA PRO A 81 -1.57 1.88 13.41
C PRO A 81 -1.64 3.30 12.86
N LEU A 82 -2.25 4.24 13.60
CA LEU A 82 -2.35 5.66 13.24
C LEU A 82 -0.97 6.33 13.24
N ILE A 83 -0.16 6.08 14.27
CA ILE A 83 1.23 6.54 14.36
C ILE A 83 2.06 5.90 13.26
N GLY A 84 1.90 4.60 13.01
CA GLY A 84 2.60 3.89 11.94
C GLY A 84 2.34 4.51 10.57
N LEU A 85 1.07 4.78 10.25
CA LEU A 85 0.68 5.41 8.98
C LEU A 85 1.20 6.85 8.87
N TRP A 86 1.18 7.61 9.97
CA TRP A 86 1.72 8.96 10.02
C TRP A 86 3.24 8.99 9.78
N LEU A 87 3.99 8.11 10.46
CA LEU A 87 5.44 7.95 10.26
C LEU A 87 5.77 7.51 8.83
N TRP A 88 5.03 6.54 8.30
CA TRP A 88 5.20 6.06 6.94
C TRP A 88 4.98 7.17 5.91
N ARG A 89 3.88 7.94 6.04
CA ARG A 89 3.64 9.12 5.20
C ARG A 89 4.75 10.16 5.33
N ARG A 90 5.27 10.40 6.54
CA ARG A 90 6.36 11.35 6.76
C ARG A 90 7.67 10.89 6.10
N GLN A 91 8.00 9.61 6.18
CA GLN A 91 9.16 9.04 5.49
C GLN A 91 9.01 9.11 3.98
N GLN A 92 7.85 8.74 3.45
CA GLN A 92 7.53 8.86 2.01
C GLN A 92 7.71 10.30 1.51
N ARG A 93 7.19 11.29 2.25
CA ARG A 93 7.40 12.71 1.93
C ARG A 93 8.88 13.09 1.97
N ARG A 94 9.63 12.68 2.98
CA ARG A 94 11.08 12.96 3.06
C ARG A 94 11.84 12.36 1.87
N LEU A 95 11.54 11.12 1.51
CA LEU A 95 12.16 10.44 0.37
C LEU A 95 11.81 11.14 -0.96
N ALA A 96 10.56 11.60 -1.12
CA ALA A 96 10.14 12.35 -2.29
C ALA A 96 10.90 13.68 -2.41
N TRP A 97 11.09 14.42 -1.31
CA TRP A 97 11.88 15.66 -1.31
C TRP A 97 13.34 15.44 -1.70
N LEU A 98 14.00 14.44 -1.13
CA LEU A 98 15.39 14.12 -1.46
C LEU A 98 15.57 13.74 -2.93
N ARG A 99 14.64 12.96 -3.49
CA ARG A 99 14.65 12.58 -4.91
C ARG A 99 14.32 13.75 -5.83
N ALA A 100 13.41 14.63 -5.43
CA ALA A 100 13.07 15.83 -6.17
C ALA A 100 14.27 16.76 -6.29
N ASP A 101 15.02 16.99 -5.21
CA ASP A 101 16.22 17.83 -5.24
C ASP A 101 17.31 17.25 -6.15
N GLU A 102 17.55 15.94 -6.09
CA GLU A 102 18.53 15.28 -6.96
C GLU A 102 18.10 15.36 -8.43
N ALA A 103 16.83 15.08 -8.73
CA ALA A 103 16.28 15.17 -10.07
C ALA A 103 16.32 16.62 -10.60
N LEU A 104 15.98 17.62 -9.78
CA LEU A 104 16.02 19.03 -10.14
C LEU A 104 17.45 19.49 -10.42
N TRP A 105 18.41 19.07 -9.61
CA TRP A 105 19.82 19.40 -9.81
C TRP A 105 20.37 18.78 -11.10
N LYS A 106 20.07 17.49 -11.34
CA LYS A 106 20.42 16.79 -12.59
C LYS A 106 19.81 17.47 -13.82
N ASN A 107 18.54 17.87 -13.74
CA ASN A 107 17.85 18.62 -14.80
C ASN A 107 18.51 19.99 -15.07
N LYS A 108 18.82 20.76 -14.03
CA LYS A 108 19.51 22.06 -14.19
C LYS A 108 20.88 21.89 -14.84
N GLN A 109 21.62 20.87 -14.43
CA GLN A 109 22.93 20.57 -14.99
C GLN A 109 22.83 20.16 -16.47
N ALA A 110 21.83 19.35 -16.82
CA ALA A 110 21.53 18.95 -18.20
C ALA A 110 21.26 20.17 -19.10
N ASN A 111 20.37 21.05 -18.66
CA ASN A 111 20.05 22.30 -19.36
C ASN A 111 21.29 23.16 -19.56
N LYS A 112 22.13 23.27 -18.53
CA LYS A 112 23.37 24.05 -18.60
C LYS A 112 24.34 23.46 -19.64
N ILE A 113 24.50 22.14 -19.68
CA ILE A 113 25.39 21.47 -20.64
C ILE A 113 24.85 21.60 -22.07
N ALA A 114 23.55 21.36 -22.26
CA ALA A 114 22.90 21.47 -23.56
C ALA A 114 22.98 22.89 -24.12
N ARG A 115 22.68 23.91 -23.31
CA ARG A 115 22.81 25.33 -23.69
C ARG A 115 24.23 25.69 -24.09
N LYS A 116 25.24 25.28 -23.30
CA LYS A 116 26.65 25.51 -23.64
C LYS A 116 27.07 24.87 -24.96
N ARG A 117 26.57 23.66 -25.25
CA ARG A 117 26.87 22.98 -26.53
C ARG A 117 26.14 23.64 -27.69
N LEU A 118 24.90 24.10 -27.51
CA LEU A 118 24.18 24.87 -28.53
C LEU A 118 24.78 26.25 -28.76
N GLU A 119 25.35 26.90 -27.75
CA GLU A 119 26.13 28.14 -27.92
C GLU A 119 27.33 27.89 -28.84
N ARG A 120 28.08 26.80 -28.60
CA ARG A 120 29.18 26.39 -29.50
C ARG A 120 28.70 26.05 -30.90
N ALA A 121 27.55 25.37 -31.04
CA ALA A 121 26.95 25.14 -32.35
C ALA A 121 26.64 26.46 -33.06
N GLY A 122 26.11 27.47 -32.36
CA GLY A 122 25.90 28.82 -32.90
C GLY A 122 27.19 29.51 -33.33
N GLU A 123 28.30 29.32 -32.61
CA GLU A 123 29.63 29.81 -33.03
C GLU A 123 30.12 29.11 -34.31
N LEU A 124 29.96 27.79 -34.40
CA LEU A 124 30.33 26.99 -35.58
C LEU A 124 29.51 27.35 -36.81
N LEU A 125 28.23 27.70 -36.61
CA LEU A 125 27.35 28.23 -37.66
C LEU A 125 27.92 29.53 -38.23
N ARG A 126 28.35 30.47 -37.37
CA ARG A 126 28.99 31.73 -37.81
C ARG A 126 30.29 31.50 -38.56
N GLN A 127 31.03 30.45 -38.19
CA GLN A 127 32.26 30.03 -38.85
C GLN A 127 32.01 29.20 -40.13
N ARG A 128 30.73 28.95 -40.49
CA ARG A 128 30.31 28.11 -41.63
C ARG A 128 30.91 26.70 -41.63
N GLN A 129 31.15 26.14 -40.45
CA GLN A 129 31.69 24.78 -40.32
C GLN A 129 30.54 23.78 -40.25
N GLU A 130 29.97 23.42 -41.41
CA GLU A 130 28.80 22.54 -41.53
C GLU A 130 28.93 21.23 -40.73
N LYS A 131 29.97 20.43 -41.02
CA LYS A 131 30.14 19.12 -40.37
C LYS A 131 30.26 19.24 -38.85
N ALA A 132 31.02 20.21 -38.37
CA ALA A 132 31.21 20.44 -36.93
C ALA A 132 29.92 20.92 -36.28
N PHE A 133 29.15 21.78 -36.96
CA PHE A 133 27.85 22.26 -36.50
C PHE A 133 26.86 21.12 -36.30
N TYR A 134 26.66 20.25 -37.31
CA TYR A 134 25.73 19.12 -37.21
C TYR A 134 26.16 18.11 -36.14
N GLN A 135 27.48 17.90 -35.98
CA GLN A 135 28.02 17.03 -34.95
C GLN A 135 27.76 17.56 -33.54
N GLU A 136 28.04 18.84 -33.28
CA GLU A 136 27.77 19.44 -31.97
C GLU A 136 26.27 19.55 -31.68
N THR A 137 25.44 19.85 -32.68
CA THR A 137 23.99 19.95 -32.52
C THR A 137 23.38 18.59 -32.16
N SER A 138 23.71 17.52 -32.91
CA SER A 138 23.24 16.17 -32.60
C SER A 138 23.73 15.69 -31.22
N GLN A 139 24.99 15.95 -30.86
CA GLN A 139 25.49 15.63 -29.53
C GLN A 139 24.82 16.44 -28.42
N ALA A 140 24.47 17.71 -28.67
CA ALA A 140 23.74 18.53 -27.72
C ALA A 140 22.34 17.96 -27.45
N LEU A 141 21.62 17.57 -28.51
CA LEU A 141 20.30 16.93 -28.43
C LEU A 141 20.35 15.58 -27.71
N TRP A 142 21.22 14.67 -28.16
CA TRP A 142 21.34 13.34 -27.51
C TRP A 142 21.81 13.45 -26.06
N GLY A 143 22.76 14.33 -25.77
CA GLY A 143 23.22 14.60 -24.42
C GLY A 143 22.10 15.14 -23.53
N TYR A 144 21.34 16.11 -24.02
CA TYR A 144 20.19 16.65 -23.32
C TYR A 144 19.16 15.56 -22.99
N LEU A 145 18.80 14.75 -23.98
CA LEU A 145 17.82 13.67 -23.82
C LEU A 145 18.28 12.58 -22.87
N SER A 146 19.56 12.18 -22.92
CA SER A 146 20.16 11.21 -22.01
C SER A 146 19.99 11.63 -20.55
N TYR A 147 20.30 12.89 -20.26
CA TYR A 147 20.10 13.43 -18.92
C TYR A 147 18.62 13.58 -18.56
N LYS A 148 17.79 14.08 -19.49
CA LYS A 148 16.37 14.36 -19.24
C LYS A 148 15.54 13.10 -19.01
N CYS A 149 15.82 12.06 -19.77
CA CYS A 149 15.20 10.74 -19.63
C CYS A 149 15.86 9.90 -18.52
N ASN A 150 16.96 10.38 -17.93
CA ASN A 150 17.78 9.63 -16.96
C ASN A 150 18.22 8.25 -17.50
N ILE A 151 18.57 8.19 -18.78
CA ILE A 151 19.03 6.99 -19.48
C ILE A 151 20.53 7.16 -19.80
N PRO A 152 21.41 6.22 -19.40
CA PRO A 152 22.82 6.26 -19.78
C PRO A 152 22.98 6.32 -21.29
N PHE A 153 23.92 7.12 -21.80
CA PHE A 153 24.15 7.28 -23.24
C PHE A 153 24.38 5.93 -23.96
N ALA A 154 25.06 4.98 -23.31
CA ALA A 154 25.31 3.64 -23.85
C ALA A 154 24.04 2.79 -24.05
N GLU A 155 22.98 3.09 -23.30
CA GLU A 155 21.71 2.37 -23.35
C GLU A 155 20.63 3.12 -24.13
N LEU A 156 20.97 4.29 -24.64
CA LEU A 156 20.05 5.22 -25.24
C LEU A 156 19.72 4.77 -26.68
N SER A 157 18.47 4.36 -26.90
CA SER A 157 17.96 3.97 -28.21
C SER A 157 16.72 4.79 -28.57
N ARG A 158 16.42 4.93 -29.87
CA ARG A 158 15.23 5.64 -30.35
C ARG A 158 13.95 5.11 -29.70
N GLU A 159 13.82 3.79 -29.60
CA GLU A 159 12.65 3.13 -29.01
C GLU A 159 12.47 3.47 -27.53
N LYS A 160 13.53 3.33 -26.73
CA LYS A 160 13.49 3.65 -25.28
C LYS A 160 13.18 5.12 -25.04
N LEU A 161 13.71 5.99 -25.89
CA LEU A 161 13.54 7.43 -25.78
C LEU A 161 12.11 7.84 -26.17
N LYS A 162 11.57 7.26 -27.25
CA LYS A 162 10.15 7.44 -27.62
C LYS A 162 9.23 6.97 -26.50
N HIS A 163 9.47 5.78 -25.95
CA HIS A 163 8.66 5.26 -24.85
C HIS A 163 8.73 6.16 -23.60
N THR A 164 9.93 6.59 -23.20
CA THR A 164 10.12 7.46 -22.03
C THR A 164 9.46 8.83 -22.21
N LEU A 165 9.59 9.45 -23.39
CA LEU A 165 8.96 10.74 -23.67
C LEU A 165 7.43 10.65 -23.65
N LEU A 166 6.86 9.58 -24.21
CA LEU A 166 5.41 9.34 -24.17
C LEU A 166 4.92 9.11 -22.72
N GLN A 167 5.69 8.41 -21.89
CA GLN A 167 5.37 8.26 -20.46
C GLN A 167 5.43 9.60 -19.71
N GLN A 168 6.28 10.53 -20.14
CA GLN A 168 6.35 11.89 -19.60
C GLN A 168 5.26 12.83 -20.17
N SER A 169 4.24 12.29 -20.84
CA SER A 169 3.11 13.03 -21.43
C SER A 169 3.52 14.03 -22.53
N VAL A 170 4.64 13.79 -23.21
CA VAL A 170 5.03 14.56 -24.39
C VAL A 170 4.16 14.14 -25.60
N PRO A 171 3.60 15.08 -26.38
CA PRO A 171 2.80 14.77 -27.56
C PRO A 171 3.59 13.96 -28.58
N PRO A 172 2.98 12.95 -29.24
CA PRO A 172 3.66 12.12 -30.22
C PRO A 172 4.21 12.95 -31.40
N GLU A 173 3.50 14.01 -31.80
CA GLU A 173 3.94 14.94 -32.85
C GLU A 173 5.31 15.57 -32.55
N GLN A 174 5.55 15.95 -31.28
CA GLN A 174 6.83 16.53 -30.88
C GLN A 174 7.94 15.50 -30.83
N VAL A 175 7.61 14.26 -30.43
CA VAL A 175 8.58 13.16 -30.43
C VAL A 175 8.99 12.81 -31.87
N ASP A 176 8.05 12.82 -32.82
CA ASP A 176 8.38 12.55 -34.21
C ASP A 176 9.15 13.72 -34.84
N ALA A 177 8.83 14.98 -34.51
CA ALA A 177 9.59 16.15 -34.93
C ALA A 177 11.06 16.12 -34.43
N LEU A 178 11.29 15.62 -33.21
CA LEU A 178 12.64 15.40 -32.68
C LEU A 178 13.44 14.45 -33.56
N PHE A 179 12.86 13.29 -33.89
CA PHE A 179 13.55 12.27 -34.67
C PHE A 179 13.79 12.74 -36.11
N GLN A 180 12.86 13.48 -36.70
CA GLN A 180 13.08 14.12 -38.00
C GLN A 180 14.26 15.11 -37.98
N LEU A 181 14.39 15.91 -36.92
CA LEU A 181 15.52 16.82 -36.75
C LEU A 181 16.86 16.05 -36.58
N LEU A 182 16.87 14.98 -35.80
CA LEU A 182 18.03 14.10 -35.63
C LEU A 182 18.43 13.41 -36.93
N ASP A 183 17.45 12.87 -37.67
CA ASP A 183 17.63 12.26 -38.98
C ASP A 183 18.23 13.26 -39.98
N HIS A 184 17.76 14.51 -39.96
CA HIS A 184 18.31 15.56 -40.81
C HIS A 184 19.77 15.86 -40.46
N CYS A 185 20.11 15.93 -39.17
CA CYS A 185 21.50 16.12 -38.73
C CYS A 185 22.39 14.95 -39.14
N GLU A 186 21.92 13.70 -38.98
CA GLU A 186 22.67 12.50 -39.37
C GLU A 186 22.89 12.43 -40.89
N GLN A 187 21.86 12.74 -41.68
CA GLN A 187 21.96 12.83 -43.14
C GLN A 187 23.00 13.88 -43.56
N ALA A 188 23.01 15.05 -42.93
CA ALA A 188 23.99 16.09 -43.22
C ALA A 188 25.43 15.71 -42.84
N LEU A 189 25.60 14.89 -41.80
CA LEU A 189 26.90 14.38 -41.37
C LEU A 189 27.48 13.30 -42.29
N TYR A 190 26.64 12.33 -42.68
CA TYR A 190 27.09 11.11 -43.38
C TYR A 190 26.79 11.10 -44.88
N ALA A 191 25.85 11.91 -45.35
CA ALA A 191 25.47 12.02 -46.76
C ALA A 191 25.46 13.49 -47.25
N PRO A 192 26.60 14.22 -47.16
CA PRO A 192 26.67 15.64 -47.51
C PRO A 192 26.31 15.95 -48.97
N ALA A 193 26.41 14.98 -49.89
CA ALA A 193 26.01 15.15 -51.28
C ALA A 193 24.48 15.24 -51.48
N ALA A 194 23.69 14.78 -50.51
CA ALA A 194 22.23 14.78 -50.55
C ALA A 194 21.60 15.97 -49.80
N SER A 195 22.39 16.69 -48.99
CA SER A 195 21.89 17.68 -48.04
C SER A 195 22.53 19.06 -48.25
N SER A 196 21.83 19.94 -48.97
CA SER A 196 22.03 21.39 -48.85
C SER A 196 21.12 21.89 -47.71
N GLY A 197 21.45 21.50 -46.48
CA GLY A 197 20.66 21.81 -45.29
C GLY A 197 20.92 23.23 -44.80
N ASP A 198 19.86 23.99 -44.53
CA ASP A 198 19.95 25.32 -43.95
C ASP A 198 20.29 25.21 -42.45
N MET A 199 21.57 25.35 -42.12
CA MET A 199 22.09 25.22 -40.74
C MET A 199 21.33 26.12 -39.75
N GLU A 200 20.92 27.31 -40.19
CA GLU A 200 20.16 28.26 -39.37
C GLU A 200 18.78 27.70 -39.01
N GLN A 201 18.09 27.07 -39.95
CA GLN A 201 16.80 26.45 -39.69
C GLN A 201 16.92 25.29 -38.69
N VAL A 202 17.93 24.44 -38.86
CA VAL A 202 18.20 23.30 -37.96
C VAL A 202 18.52 23.81 -36.55
N TYR A 203 19.29 24.88 -36.44
CA TYR A 203 19.61 25.51 -35.16
C TYR A 203 18.36 26.06 -34.46
N GLN A 204 17.52 26.80 -35.19
CA GLN A 204 16.27 27.36 -34.66
C GLN A 204 15.29 26.26 -34.26
N GLN A 205 15.15 25.21 -35.07
CA GLN A 205 14.31 24.06 -34.74
C GLN A 205 14.78 23.33 -33.48
N ALA A 206 16.09 23.13 -33.30
CA ALA A 206 16.65 22.54 -32.09
C ALA A 206 16.33 23.37 -30.84
N LEU A 207 16.50 24.68 -30.91
CA LEU A 207 16.18 25.60 -29.81
C LEU A 207 14.68 25.63 -29.49
N GLN A 208 13.83 25.69 -30.51
CA GLN A 208 12.37 25.66 -30.35
C GLN A 208 11.92 24.34 -29.73
N TRP A 209 12.50 23.22 -30.18
CA TRP A 209 12.15 21.92 -29.63
C TRP A 209 12.51 21.82 -28.14
N ILE A 210 13.73 22.18 -27.76
CA ILE A 210 14.19 22.16 -26.36
C ILE A 210 13.33 23.08 -25.48
N SER A 211 13.05 24.30 -25.94
CA SER A 211 12.22 25.25 -25.19
C SER A 211 10.76 24.77 -25.07
N SER A 212 10.20 24.17 -26.12
CA SER A 212 8.85 23.59 -26.08
C SER A 212 8.75 22.45 -25.07
N LEU A 213 9.77 21.59 -25.00
CA LEU A 213 9.82 20.47 -24.06
C LEU A 213 10.00 20.97 -22.61
N GLU A 214 10.85 21.98 -22.39
CA GLU A 214 10.97 22.64 -21.08
C GLU A 214 9.63 23.22 -20.62
N SER A 215 8.90 23.89 -21.51
CA SER A 215 7.62 24.54 -21.15
C SER A 215 6.55 23.53 -20.71
N GLN A 216 6.51 22.35 -21.33
CA GLN A 216 5.54 21.30 -21.00
C GLN A 216 5.87 20.61 -19.68
N LEU A 217 7.14 20.28 -19.48
CA LEU A 217 7.59 19.57 -18.28
C LEU A 217 7.66 20.45 -17.04
N THR A 218 7.69 21.77 -17.20
CA THR A 218 7.58 22.72 -16.07
C THR A 218 6.12 22.87 -15.61
N ARG A 219 5.15 22.52 -16.47
CA ARG A 219 3.72 22.71 -16.21
C ARG A 219 3.02 21.46 -15.65
N SER A 220 3.67 20.30 -15.74
CA SER A 220 3.27 19.01 -15.14
C SER A 220 3.82 18.85 -13.73
#